data_AF-A0A838DSR8-F1
#
_entry.id   AF-A0A838DSR8-F1
#
_cell.length_a   1.000
_cell.length_b   1.000
_cell.length_c   1.000
_cell.angle_alpha   90.00
_cell.angle_beta   90.00
_cell.angle_gamma   90.00
#
_symmetry.space_group_name_H-M   'P 1'
#
loop_
_entity.id
_entity.type
_entity.pdbx_description
1 polymer ?
#
loop_
_entity_poly.entity_id
_entity_poly.type
_entity_poly.pdbx_seq_one_letter_code
_entity_poly.pdbx_strand_id
1 'polypeptide(L)'
;MMQNLMSKRRGQVLGALVMFILVMSTIGVISTLPYSANAASLNRSTGKNAALGGTGATLPYVEMEAHSAATNGTILGPEYGLGNLASDAVDRQAVQLTPGKFVEFTLPQAANSMNLRYSIPDSASGGGLNASLSIYINGTKQAQDLQLTSKYSWLYGAPDFSNCNGNVWSNTPGGTAHHQFDEIH
;
A
#
# COMPACT_ATOMS: atom_id res chain seq x y z
N MET A 1 -43.66 6.03 55.01
CA MET A 1 -44.03 7.19 54.17
C MET A 1 -43.76 6.80 52.71
N MET A 2 -44.59 7.23 51.75
CA MET A 2 -44.79 6.47 50.50
C MET A 2 -43.63 6.46 49.50
N GLN A 3 -43.52 5.33 48.78
CA GLN A 3 -42.87 5.24 47.47
C GLN A 3 -43.73 5.98 46.42
N ASN A 4 -43.13 6.39 45.30
CA ASN A 4 -43.90 6.47 44.05
C ASN A 4 -43.04 6.18 42.82
N LEU A 5 -43.55 5.30 41.96
CA LEU A 5 -42.97 4.97 40.67
C LEU A 5 -43.44 5.99 39.62
N MET A 6 -42.82 6.01 38.42
CA MET A 6 -43.51 5.56 37.19
C MET A 6 -42.60 5.60 35.96
N SER A 7 -42.60 4.51 35.20
CA SER A 7 -41.89 4.39 33.93
C SER A 7 -42.78 4.82 32.75
N LYS A 8 -42.19 5.40 31.70
CA LYS A 8 -42.92 5.76 30.48
C LYS A 8 -42.92 4.59 29.49
N ARG A 9 -44.08 3.96 29.31
CA ARG A 9 -44.27 2.72 28.52
C ARG A 9 -44.25 2.97 27.00
N ARG A 10 -43.78 1.96 26.25
CA ARG A 10 -44.10 1.75 24.83
C ARG A 10 -45.58 1.35 24.66
N GLY A 11 -46.16 1.63 23.50
CA GLY A 11 -47.45 1.09 23.08
C GLY A 11 -47.62 1.13 21.55
N GLN A 12 -47.95 -0.01 20.94
CA GLN A 12 -48.32 -0.16 19.52
C GLN A 12 -49.79 -0.59 19.43
N VAL A 13 -50.57 0.03 18.52
CA VAL A 13 -51.83 -0.48 17.90
C VAL A 13 -51.98 0.36 16.61
N LEU A 14 -52.16 -0.08 15.36
CA LEU A 14 -52.74 -1.25 14.66
C LEU A 14 -54.26 -1.12 14.34
N GLY A 15 -54.62 -1.19 13.04
CA GLY A 15 -55.99 -1.14 12.49
C GLY A 15 -56.35 0.22 11.87
N ALA A 16 -56.49 0.46 10.54
CA ALA A 16 -57.16 -0.22 9.43
C ALA A 16 -58.60 0.29 9.15
N LEU A 17 -58.83 0.98 8.02
CA LEU A 17 -59.73 0.51 6.96
C LEU A 17 -59.61 1.31 5.64
N VAL A 18 -59.89 0.60 4.55
CA VAL A 18 -60.00 0.96 3.14
C VAL A 18 -61.00 2.10 2.85
N MET A 19 -60.67 2.96 1.89
CA MET A 19 -61.64 3.46 0.90
C MET A 19 -61.01 3.51 -0.50
N PHE A 20 -61.81 3.19 -1.51
CA PHE A 20 -61.41 2.89 -2.88
C PHE A 20 -62.04 3.93 -3.81
N ILE A 21 -61.33 4.46 -4.82
CA ILE A 21 -61.90 4.85 -6.11
C ILE A 21 -60.81 4.96 -7.19
N LEU A 22 -61.19 4.44 -8.34
CA LEU A 22 -60.45 4.17 -9.57
C LEU A 22 -60.10 5.44 -10.38
N VAL A 23 -59.29 5.23 -11.44
CA VAL A 23 -59.02 6.07 -12.63
C VAL A 23 -57.73 6.92 -12.52
N MET A 24 -56.79 6.96 -13.50
CA MET A 24 -56.78 6.37 -14.87
C MET A 24 -55.49 5.58 -15.20
N SER A 25 -55.42 5.05 -16.42
CA SER A 25 -54.30 4.36 -17.08
C SER A 25 -53.16 5.27 -17.56
N THR A 26 -51.91 4.85 -17.36
CA THR A 26 -50.91 4.70 -18.45
C THR A 26 -49.95 3.56 -18.13
N ILE A 27 -49.77 2.62 -19.06
CA ILE A 27 -48.76 1.56 -18.94
C ILE A 27 -47.42 2.13 -19.40
N GLY A 28 -46.54 2.44 -18.45
CA GLY A 28 -45.14 2.76 -18.74
C GLY A 28 -44.36 1.49 -19.07
N VAL A 29 -44.34 1.09 -20.35
CA VAL A 29 -43.42 0.04 -20.82
C VAL A 29 -42.00 0.59 -20.73
N ILE A 30 -41.21 0.09 -19.78
CA ILE A 30 -39.78 0.39 -19.71
C ILE A 30 -39.10 -0.38 -20.85
N SER A 31 -38.90 0.29 -21.98
CA SER A 31 -38.08 -0.22 -23.07
C SER A 31 -36.60 -0.18 -22.67
N THR A 32 -36.06 -1.34 -22.29
CA THR A 32 -34.60 -1.51 -22.16
C THR A 32 -33.99 -1.46 -23.55
N LEU A 33 -33.55 -0.27 -23.98
CA LEU A 33 -32.73 -0.13 -25.17
C LEU A 33 -31.42 -0.90 -24.94
N PRO A 34 -31.04 -1.86 -25.82
CA PRO A 34 -29.69 -2.40 -25.77
C PRO A 34 -28.73 -1.26 -26.13
N TYR A 35 -27.90 -0.84 -25.18
CA TYR A 35 -26.75 0.00 -25.49
C TYR A 35 -25.75 -0.85 -26.26
N SER A 36 -25.90 -0.87 -27.58
CA SER A 36 -24.92 -1.45 -28.49
C SER A 36 -23.62 -0.67 -28.34
N ALA A 37 -22.71 -1.19 -27.52
CA ALA A 37 -21.35 -0.71 -27.47
C ALA A 37 -20.74 -0.93 -28.85
N ASN A 38 -20.64 0.15 -29.63
CA ASN A 38 -19.87 0.16 -30.86
C ASN A 38 -18.40 -0.04 -30.48
N ALA A 39 -17.96 -1.29 -30.47
CA ALA A 39 -16.55 -1.64 -30.42
C ALA A 39 -15.92 -1.14 -31.72
N ALA A 40 -15.45 0.11 -31.69
CA ALA A 40 -14.63 0.66 -32.75
C ALA A 40 -13.41 -0.25 -32.87
N SER A 41 -13.35 -1.03 -33.96
CA SER A 41 -12.21 -1.88 -34.25
C SER A 41 -11.02 -0.98 -34.52
N LEU A 42 -10.17 -0.82 -33.49
CA LEU A 42 -8.86 -0.22 -33.64
C LEU A 42 -8.06 -1.12 -34.59
N ASN A 43 -8.09 -0.73 -35.86
CA ASN A 43 -7.42 -1.42 -36.94
C ASN A 43 -5.92 -1.25 -36.70
N ARG A 44 -5.31 -2.22 -35.98
CA ARG A 44 -3.93 -2.14 -35.51
C ARG A 44 -3.00 -2.31 -36.69
N SER A 45 -2.78 -1.20 -37.39
CA SER A 45 -1.75 -1.06 -38.42
C SER A 45 -0.45 -1.69 -37.91
N THR A 46 0.03 -2.70 -38.63
CA THR A 46 1.32 -3.35 -38.40
C THR A 46 2.50 -2.48 -38.87
N GLY A 47 2.34 -1.16 -38.82
CA GLY A 47 3.46 -0.23 -38.86
C GLY A 47 4.39 -0.51 -37.69
N LYS A 48 5.68 -0.72 -37.98
CA LYS A 48 6.77 -0.75 -37.01
C LYS A 48 6.97 0.65 -36.40
N ASN A 49 6.01 1.10 -35.60
CA ASN A 49 6.20 2.23 -34.69
C ASN A 49 6.97 1.71 -33.48
N ALA A 50 8.30 1.74 -33.58
CA ALA A 50 9.21 1.33 -32.53
C ALA A 50 9.21 2.37 -31.40
N ALA A 51 8.24 2.23 -30.49
CA ALA A 51 8.22 2.85 -29.16
C ALA A 51 7.25 2.06 -28.27
N LEU A 52 7.71 0.94 -27.72
CA LEU A 52 7.01 0.18 -26.67
C LEU A 52 7.89 0.22 -25.42
N GLY A 53 7.28 0.41 -24.25
CA GLY A 53 7.94 0.88 -23.03
C GLY A 53 9.22 0.12 -22.64
N GLY A 54 10.24 0.89 -22.24
CA GLY A 54 11.58 0.39 -21.90
C GLY A 54 12.55 1.54 -21.57
N THR A 55 12.10 2.52 -20.79
CA THR A 55 12.96 3.61 -20.28
C THR A 55 13.71 3.13 -19.04
N GLY A 56 14.96 2.70 -19.23
CA GLY A 56 15.79 2.15 -18.15
C GLY A 56 16.73 1.05 -18.66
N ALA A 57 17.37 0.35 -17.73
CA ALA A 57 18.16 -0.83 -18.06
C ALA A 57 17.24 -2.06 -18.21
N THR A 58 17.56 -2.94 -19.16
CA THR A 58 16.97 -4.29 -19.20
C THR A 58 17.70 -5.16 -18.19
N LEU A 59 17.00 -5.63 -17.16
CA LEU A 59 17.57 -6.36 -16.03
C LEU A 59 16.94 -7.76 -15.90
N PRO A 60 17.65 -8.75 -15.35
CA PRO A 60 17.18 -10.15 -15.27
C PRO A 60 16.21 -10.41 -14.10
N TYR A 61 15.59 -9.38 -13.55
CA TYR A 61 14.69 -9.45 -12.40
C TYR A 61 13.40 -8.66 -12.66
N VAL A 62 12.40 -8.86 -11.80
CA VAL A 62 11.15 -8.10 -11.79
C VAL A 62 11.03 -7.38 -10.45
N GLU A 63 10.64 -6.11 -10.49
CA GLU A 63 10.34 -5.32 -9.29
C GLU A 63 8.86 -5.55 -8.92
N MET A 64 8.59 -5.67 -7.62
CA MET A 64 7.25 -5.92 -7.10
C MET A 64 7.01 -5.04 -5.88
N GLU A 65 6.04 -4.14 -5.99
CA GLU A 65 5.82 -3.11 -4.99
C GLU A 65 5.05 -3.61 -3.78
N ALA A 66 5.66 -3.50 -2.59
CA ALA A 66 5.08 -3.99 -1.35
C ALA A 66 3.74 -3.32 -1.02
N HIS A 67 3.59 -2.03 -1.33
CA HIS A 67 2.37 -1.26 -1.10
C HIS A 67 1.22 -1.66 -2.07
N SER A 68 1.55 -2.36 -3.17
CA SER A 68 0.59 -2.86 -4.17
C SER A 68 0.31 -4.37 -4.02
N ALA A 69 0.96 -5.04 -3.08
CA ALA A 69 0.83 -6.47 -2.80
C ALA A 69 -0.20 -6.77 -1.70
N ALA A 70 -0.59 -8.04 -1.54
CA ALA A 70 -1.53 -8.43 -0.50
C ALA A 70 -0.85 -8.32 0.88
N THR A 71 -1.45 -7.59 1.82
CA THR A 71 -0.84 -7.39 3.14
C THR A 71 -1.88 -7.25 4.25
N ASN A 72 -1.51 -7.66 5.46
CA ASN A 72 -2.22 -7.33 6.69
C ASN A 72 -1.46 -6.32 7.57
N GLY A 73 -0.32 -5.82 7.09
CA GLY A 73 0.48 -4.74 7.69
C GLY A 73 -0.12 -3.36 7.46
N THR A 74 0.64 -2.31 7.74
CA THR A 74 0.20 -0.92 7.58
C THR A 74 0.89 -0.30 6.37
N ILE A 75 0.14 0.10 5.35
CA ILE A 75 0.69 0.93 4.26
C ILE A 75 0.95 2.34 4.81
N LEU A 76 2.17 2.83 4.63
CA LEU A 76 2.62 4.19 4.92
C LEU A 76 2.65 4.99 3.61
N GLY A 77 2.35 6.29 3.69
CA GLY A 77 2.40 7.21 2.56
C GLY A 77 1.21 7.09 1.58
N PRO A 78 1.24 7.82 0.46
CA PRO A 78 2.39 8.59 -0.05
C PRO A 78 2.73 9.79 0.84
N GLU A 79 4.03 10.03 1.07
CA GLU A 79 4.54 11.13 1.89
C GLU A 79 5.80 11.75 1.27
N TYR A 80 5.91 13.07 1.29
CA TYR A 80 6.94 13.84 0.60
C TYR A 80 7.79 14.72 1.52
N GLY A 81 7.40 14.88 2.79
CA GLY A 81 8.20 15.59 3.79
C GLY A 81 9.50 14.85 4.11
N LEU A 82 10.62 15.58 4.11
CA LEU A 82 11.97 15.06 4.29
C LEU A 82 12.13 14.31 5.63
N GLY A 83 12.71 13.12 5.57
CA GLY A 83 12.99 12.25 6.73
C GLY A 83 11.79 11.50 7.29
N ASN A 84 10.61 11.61 6.67
CA ASN A 84 9.58 10.60 6.82
C ASN A 84 10.04 9.33 6.11
N LEU A 85 9.97 8.17 6.78
CA LEU A 85 10.41 6.90 6.20
C LEU A 85 9.79 6.64 4.81
N ALA A 86 8.50 6.94 4.65
CA ALA A 86 7.81 6.77 3.37
C ALA A 86 8.37 7.68 2.26
N SER A 87 9.01 8.83 2.55
CA SER A 87 9.61 9.66 1.51
C SER A 87 10.80 8.99 0.82
N ASP A 88 11.57 8.15 1.50
CA ASP A 88 12.72 7.44 0.90
C ASP A 88 12.31 6.10 0.23
N ALA A 89 11.02 5.78 0.25
CA ALA A 89 10.45 4.62 -0.41
C ALA A 89 10.12 4.89 -1.90
N VAL A 90 10.08 3.81 -2.68
CA VAL A 90 9.54 3.81 -4.04
C VAL A 90 8.04 4.16 -4.00
N ASP A 91 7.58 4.92 -5.00
CA ASP A 91 6.28 5.63 -5.04
C ASP A 91 5.93 6.45 -3.79
N ARG A 92 6.93 6.72 -2.94
CA ARG A 92 6.80 7.30 -1.61
C ARG A 92 5.92 6.48 -0.65
N GLN A 93 5.81 5.16 -0.87
CA GLN A 93 4.99 4.25 -0.06
C GLN A 93 5.77 3.02 0.40
N ALA A 94 5.50 2.58 1.63
CA ALA A 94 6.11 1.38 2.21
C ALA A 94 5.09 0.61 3.04
N VAL A 95 5.27 -0.71 3.22
CA VAL A 95 4.47 -1.47 4.19
C VAL A 95 5.27 -1.64 5.49
N GLN A 96 4.74 -1.09 6.57
CA GLN A 96 5.25 -1.34 7.91
C GLN A 96 4.76 -2.68 8.43
N LEU A 97 5.71 -3.53 8.81
CA LEU A 97 5.45 -4.82 9.45
C LEU A 97 5.77 -4.75 10.95
N THR A 98 4.84 -5.24 11.76
CA THR A 98 5.05 -5.59 13.17
C THR A 98 4.96 -7.12 13.32
N PRO A 99 5.33 -7.72 14.47
CA PRO A 99 5.30 -9.18 14.62
C PRO A 99 3.93 -9.79 14.26
N GLY A 100 3.94 -10.80 13.39
CA GLY A 100 2.73 -11.44 12.84
C GLY A 100 2.10 -10.73 11.63
N LYS A 101 2.70 -9.65 11.13
CA LYS A 101 2.32 -9.01 9.86
C LYS A 101 3.14 -9.53 8.70
N PHE A 102 2.57 -9.48 7.49
CA PHE A 102 3.21 -9.94 6.26
C PHE A 102 2.89 -9.04 5.05
N VAL A 103 3.71 -9.15 4.00
CA VAL A 103 3.36 -8.83 2.61
C VAL A 103 3.49 -10.13 1.82
N GLU A 104 2.51 -10.41 0.96
CA GLU A 104 2.43 -11.61 0.12
C GLU A 104 2.44 -11.21 -1.35
N PHE A 105 3.41 -11.75 -2.08
CA PHE A 105 3.63 -11.49 -3.49
C PHE A 105 3.30 -12.74 -4.32
N THR A 106 2.58 -12.55 -5.42
CA THR A 106 2.42 -13.58 -6.46
C THR A 106 3.49 -13.36 -7.52
N LEU A 107 4.43 -14.29 -7.65
CA LEU A 107 5.51 -14.18 -8.64
C LEU A 107 4.94 -14.24 -10.08
N PRO A 108 5.29 -13.31 -10.98
CA PRO A 108 4.81 -13.33 -12.36
C PRO A 108 5.52 -14.38 -13.24
N GLN A 109 6.65 -14.92 -12.75
CA GLN A 109 7.44 -15.97 -13.39
C GLN A 109 8.21 -16.76 -12.30
N ALA A 110 8.79 -17.91 -12.67
CA ALA A 110 9.64 -18.66 -11.74
C ALA A 110 10.89 -17.85 -11.34
N ALA A 111 11.19 -17.83 -10.04
CA ALA A 111 12.39 -17.20 -9.48
C ALA A 111 13.03 -18.12 -8.43
N ASN A 112 14.34 -18.01 -8.25
CA ASN A 112 15.14 -18.75 -7.27
C ASN A 112 16.02 -17.84 -6.39
N SER A 113 15.91 -16.53 -6.57
CA SER A 113 16.55 -15.47 -5.78
C SER A 113 15.59 -14.28 -5.67
N MET A 114 15.87 -13.39 -4.72
CA MET A 114 15.17 -12.13 -4.55
C MET A 114 16.15 -11.10 -3.99
N ASN A 115 15.96 -9.82 -4.33
CA ASN A 115 16.48 -8.72 -3.53
C ASN A 115 15.30 -8.15 -2.74
N LEU A 116 15.49 -7.83 -1.47
CA LEU A 116 14.56 -7.07 -0.66
C LEU A 116 15.18 -5.72 -0.29
N ARG A 117 14.56 -4.63 -0.74
CA ARG A 117 14.79 -3.28 -0.18
C ARG A 117 13.94 -3.12 1.08
N TYR A 118 14.58 -2.85 2.22
CA TYR A 118 13.95 -2.82 3.54
C TYR A 118 14.41 -1.62 4.37
N SER A 119 13.68 -1.36 5.45
CA SER A 119 14.12 -0.48 6.53
C SER A 119 13.83 -1.11 7.87
N ILE A 120 14.79 -1.04 8.79
CA ILE A 120 14.60 -1.30 10.22
C ILE A 120 15.13 -0.10 11.01
N PRO A 121 14.67 0.14 12.25
CA PRO A 121 15.16 1.26 13.06
C PRO A 121 16.68 1.25 13.25
N ASP A 122 17.29 2.43 13.31
CA ASP A 122 18.66 2.60 13.80
C ASP A 122 18.73 2.46 15.34
N SER A 123 19.94 2.32 15.86
CA SER A 123 20.25 2.39 17.28
C SER A 123 20.14 3.83 17.79
N ALA A 124 19.85 4.01 19.08
CA ALA A 124 19.76 5.34 19.69
C ALA A 124 21.08 6.14 19.65
N SER A 125 22.22 5.48 19.45
CA SER A 125 23.53 6.12 19.29
C SER A 125 24.06 6.03 17.85
N GLY A 126 23.26 5.54 16.90
CA GLY A 126 23.70 5.21 15.56
C GLY A 126 24.44 3.87 15.48
N GLY A 127 24.94 3.56 14.29
CA GLY A 127 25.70 2.34 14.01
C GLY A 127 24.86 1.08 13.75
N GLY A 128 23.53 1.22 13.70
CA GLY A 128 22.61 0.17 13.32
C GLY A 128 22.16 -0.77 14.44
N LEU A 129 21.07 -1.48 14.14
CA LEU A 129 20.55 -2.65 14.82
C LEU A 129 20.55 -3.82 13.84
N ASN A 130 20.27 -5.02 14.35
CA ASN A 130 19.97 -6.20 13.52
C ASN A 130 18.55 -6.70 13.81
N ALA A 131 17.90 -7.27 12.80
CA ALA A 131 16.58 -7.89 12.92
C ALA A 131 16.51 -9.13 12.01
N SER A 132 15.47 -9.94 12.17
CA SER A 132 15.18 -11.04 11.24
C SER A 132 13.79 -10.91 10.61
N LEU A 133 13.67 -11.36 9.36
CA LEU A 133 12.39 -11.42 8.64
C LEU A 133 12.21 -12.82 8.02
N SER A 134 11.14 -13.51 8.43
CA SER A 134 10.86 -14.86 7.94
C SER A 134 10.29 -14.87 6.53
N ILE A 135 10.84 -15.75 5.68
CA ILE A 135 10.31 -16.03 4.35
C ILE A 135 9.32 -17.20 4.43
N TYR A 136 8.22 -17.09 3.69
CA TYR A 136 7.27 -18.17 3.45
C TYR A 136 7.10 -18.37 1.94
N ILE A 137 7.03 -19.62 1.49
CA ILE A 137 6.74 -19.98 0.10
C ILE A 137 5.49 -20.87 0.14
N ASN A 138 4.41 -20.46 -0.52
CA ASN A 138 3.12 -21.15 -0.52
C ASN A 138 2.66 -21.55 0.91
N GLY A 139 2.71 -20.59 1.85
CA GLY A 139 2.37 -20.80 3.26
C GLY A 139 3.39 -21.61 4.09
N THR A 140 4.46 -22.14 3.50
CA THR A 140 5.48 -22.93 4.20
C THR A 140 6.66 -22.06 4.59
N LYS A 141 6.95 -21.95 5.90
CA LYS A 141 8.10 -21.20 6.42
C LYS A 141 9.41 -21.80 5.90
N GLN A 142 10.30 -20.96 5.40
CA GLN A 142 11.65 -21.36 5.02
C GLN A 142 12.55 -21.51 6.25
N ALA A 143 13.56 -22.38 6.13
CA ALA A 143 14.49 -22.69 7.21
C ALA A 143 15.39 -21.50 7.60
N GLN A 144 15.67 -20.61 6.65
CA GLN A 144 16.44 -19.39 6.85
C GLN A 144 15.50 -18.17 6.88
N ASP A 145 15.70 -17.30 7.86
CA ASP A 145 15.14 -15.95 7.89
C ASP A 145 16.16 -14.98 7.30
N LEU A 146 15.71 -13.93 6.60
CA LEU A 146 16.58 -12.83 6.17
C LEU A 146 17.16 -12.14 7.41
N GLN A 147 18.47 -11.92 7.42
CA GLN A 147 19.18 -11.24 8.51
C GLN A 147 19.40 -9.78 8.11
N LEU A 148 18.56 -8.89 8.63
CA LEU A 148 18.50 -7.48 8.29
C LEU A 148 19.41 -6.66 9.21
N THR A 149 19.98 -5.57 8.70
CA THR A 149 20.77 -4.62 9.49
C THR A 149 20.48 -3.17 9.10
N SER A 150 20.51 -2.24 10.06
CA SER A 150 20.47 -0.80 9.77
C SER A 150 21.86 -0.16 9.75
N LYS A 151 22.93 -0.96 9.83
CA LYS A 151 24.32 -0.48 9.90
C LYS A 151 24.79 0.36 8.70
N TYR A 152 24.21 0.14 7.51
CA TYR A 152 24.60 0.83 6.27
C TYR A 152 23.54 1.83 5.76
N SER A 153 22.39 1.89 6.42
CA SER A 153 21.35 2.91 6.23
C SER A 153 21.44 3.98 7.33
N TRP A 154 20.50 4.92 7.31
CA TRP A 154 20.36 6.02 8.29
C TRP A 154 21.53 7.01 8.30
N LEU A 155 21.41 8.00 7.41
CA LEU A 155 22.17 9.24 7.48
C LEU A 155 21.34 10.37 8.06
N TYR A 156 22.02 11.30 8.72
CA TYR A 156 21.43 12.33 9.55
C TYR A 156 22.02 13.69 9.21
N GLY A 157 21.18 14.69 8.97
CA GLY A 157 21.62 16.05 8.62
C GLY A 157 20.50 16.90 8.03
N ALA A 158 20.68 18.23 8.07
CA ALA A 158 19.82 19.15 7.35
C ALA A 158 20.33 19.30 5.90
N PRO A 159 19.51 19.02 4.86
CA PRO A 159 19.94 19.21 3.48
C PRO A 159 20.02 20.69 3.10
N ASP A 160 21.19 21.12 2.64
CA ASP A 160 21.38 22.34 1.87
C ASP A 160 21.14 22.06 0.37
N PHE A 161 19.95 22.41 -0.10
CA PHE A 161 19.58 22.30 -1.51
C PHE A 161 20.26 23.33 -2.42
N SER A 162 20.92 24.35 -1.86
CA SER A 162 21.71 25.34 -2.61
C SER A 162 23.14 24.86 -2.87
N ASN A 163 23.66 23.94 -2.04
CA ASN A 163 24.97 23.34 -2.20
C ASN A 163 24.97 21.85 -1.78
N CYS A 164 24.49 20.97 -2.65
CA CYS A 164 24.41 19.53 -2.37
C CYS A 164 25.76 18.89 -2.00
N ASN A 165 26.88 19.45 -2.47
CA ASN A 165 28.24 18.99 -2.18
C ASN A 165 28.78 19.49 -0.82
N GLY A 166 28.13 20.49 -0.22
CA GLY A 166 28.45 21.01 1.11
C GLY A 166 27.69 20.31 2.26
N ASN A 167 26.80 19.38 1.94
CA ASN A 167 26.02 18.65 2.93
C ASN A 167 26.90 17.84 3.89
N VAL A 168 26.78 18.11 5.18
CA VAL A 168 27.45 17.36 6.25
C VAL A 168 26.50 16.29 6.75
N TRP A 169 26.78 15.04 6.36
CA TRP A 169 26.02 13.86 6.78
C TRP A 169 26.68 13.17 7.98
N SER A 170 25.86 12.73 8.93
CA SER A 170 26.24 12.00 10.14
C SER A 170 25.62 10.60 10.14
N ASN A 171 26.31 9.62 10.70
CA ASN A 171 25.76 8.29 11.05
C ASN A 171 25.37 8.19 12.55
N THR A 172 25.45 9.32 13.27
CA THR A 172 24.92 9.50 14.62
C THR A 172 23.57 10.22 14.53
N PRO A 173 22.48 9.71 15.16
CA PRO A 173 21.15 10.29 15.12
C PRO A 173 21.08 11.77 15.52
N GLY A 174 20.46 12.58 14.66
CA GLY A 174 20.18 13.99 14.93
C GLY A 174 19.71 14.76 13.69
N GLY A 175 18.83 15.75 13.84
CA GLY A 175 18.27 16.47 12.69
C GLY A 175 17.38 15.58 11.81
N THR A 176 17.35 15.84 10.51
CA THR A 176 16.53 15.08 9.54
C THR A 176 17.23 13.78 9.13
N ALA A 177 16.49 12.67 9.14
CA ALA A 177 16.97 11.38 8.64
C ALA A 177 16.86 11.29 7.11
N HIS A 178 17.75 10.54 6.47
CA HIS A 178 17.77 10.23 5.03
C HIS A 178 18.46 8.87 4.83
N HIS A 179 18.44 8.33 3.62
CA HIS A 179 19.05 7.03 3.29
C HIS A 179 18.47 5.93 4.20
N GLN A 180 17.16 5.96 4.43
CA GLN A 180 16.50 5.18 5.48
C GLN A 180 16.28 3.70 5.12
N PHE A 181 16.67 3.28 3.91
CA PHE A 181 16.53 1.91 3.40
C PHE A 181 17.88 1.32 3.02
N ASP A 182 18.00 0.01 3.15
CA ASP A 182 19.12 -0.85 2.71
C ASP A 182 18.56 -2.05 1.92
N GLU A 183 19.44 -2.88 1.35
CA GLU A 183 19.07 -4.05 0.53
C GLU A 183 19.73 -5.35 1.01
N ILE A 184 19.08 -6.48 0.73
CA ILE A 184 19.61 -7.84 0.99
C ILE A 184 19.24 -8.78 -0.18
N HIS A 185 20.13 -9.71 -0.51
CA HIS A 185 20.04 -10.66 -1.62
C HIS A 185 20.60 -12.05 -1.25
#